data_AF-A0A937AR06-F1
#
_entry.id   AF-A0A937AR06-F1
#
_cell.length_a   1.000
_cell.length_b   1.000
_cell.length_c   1.000
_cell.angle_alpha   90.00
_cell.angle_beta   90.00
_cell.angle_gamma   90.00
#
_symmetry.space_group_name_H-M   'P 1'
#
loop_
_entity.id
_entity.type
_entity.pdbx_description
1 polymer ?
#
loop_
_entity_poly.entity_id
_entity_poly.type
_entity_poly.pdbx_seq_one_letter_code
_entity_poly.pdbx_strand_id
1 'polypeptide(L)'
;MRRATAADAAAIALLSPEVPPPSRESADRAAFVIEGEDGLLGVLDLRQAPGTVLVEHLAVASGPEGGDAMATLLAFAETVARNIGLREVRLQPDALPAGTAPPHRYRGGARRVSTGKVARALAHLEAVGVPLLRDGSAGLDQTLYFRGVWAAMAVLIGFGSISIAVFSGGDVTLFHIVVPALICALCSIFALWQIVLIAAAGRRAGRTFARLATFAAAVAAVLGIAALVEDRAIPAVDELWAIYGGDRELGDLSVTVSADGTTLNVAGSYGTGSEDAVRRALLQNRSIRRVVLSGPGGRIGAAYEINRLIHARRLATHVETGCASACTIAFLGGTDRTISPTGRLGFHQGGFPGMSANDMFESNRDMRRFLIASGVTPAFAQRVIDTPHDEIWTPTPQELLAGRVITRLNR
;
A
#
# COMPACT_ATOMS: atom_id res chain seq x y z
N MET A 1 16.91 -3.49 -34.63
CA MET A 1 15.97 -2.90 -35.62
C MET A 1 16.36 -1.45 -35.88
N ARG A 2 16.45 -1.03 -37.14
CA ARG A 2 16.80 0.34 -37.54
C ARG A 2 16.03 0.77 -38.78
N ARG A 3 15.97 2.08 -39.07
CA ARG A 3 15.45 2.58 -40.34
C ARG A 3 16.37 2.12 -41.48
N ALA A 4 15.78 1.63 -42.56
CA ALA A 4 16.52 1.25 -43.76
C ALA A 4 17.09 2.48 -44.46
N THR A 5 18.20 2.28 -45.13
CA THR A 5 18.95 3.29 -45.90
C THR A 5 19.16 2.80 -47.33
N ALA A 6 19.62 3.67 -48.23
CA ALA A 6 19.90 3.29 -49.61
C ALA A 6 20.90 2.12 -49.72
N ALA A 7 21.80 1.94 -48.74
CA ALA A 7 22.75 0.82 -48.69
C ALA A 7 22.05 -0.53 -48.49
N ASP A 8 20.84 -0.54 -47.91
CA ASP A 8 20.09 -1.77 -47.64
C ASP A 8 19.29 -2.25 -48.86
N ALA A 9 19.22 -1.45 -49.93
CA ALA A 9 18.33 -1.73 -51.07
C ALA A 9 18.57 -3.10 -51.71
N ALA A 10 19.84 -3.49 -51.90
CA ALA A 10 20.18 -4.78 -52.50
C ALA A 10 19.78 -5.96 -51.58
N ALA A 11 20.04 -5.84 -50.28
CA ALA A 11 19.70 -6.87 -49.30
C ALA A 11 18.17 -7.00 -49.12
N ILE A 12 17.46 -5.87 -49.13
CA ILE A 12 15.99 -5.85 -49.10
C ILE A 12 15.42 -6.50 -50.35
N ALA A 13 15.94 -6.17 -51.54
CA ALA A 13 15.46 -6.77 -52.80
C ALA A 13 15.67 -8.29 -52.86
N LEU A 14 16.74 -8.80 -52.25
CA LEU A 14 16.97 -10.24 -52.10
C LEU A 14 15.97 -10.90 -51.15
N LEU A 15 15.60 -10.21 -50.07
CA LEU A 15 14.66 -10.72 -49.06
C LEU A 15 13.20 -10.62 -49.52
N SER A 16 12.83 -9.52 -50.17
CA SER A 16 11.51 -9.27 -50.71
C SER A 16 11.58 -8.25 -51.85
N PRO A 17 11.41 -8.70 -53.11
CA PRO A 17 11.51 -7.81 -54.28
C PRO A 17 10.33 -6.82 -54.40
N GLU A 18 9.25 -7.04 -53.67
CA GLU A 18 8.06 -6.19 -53.64
C GLU A 18 8.28 -4.91 -52.82
N VAL A 19 9.24 -4.93 -51.89
CA VAL A 19 9.60 -3.75 -51.08
C VAL A 19 10.40 -2.77 -51.94
N PRO A 20 9.91 -1.55 -52.15
CA PRO A 20 10.66 -0.57 -52.93
C PRO A 20 11.94 -0.13 -52.21
N PRO A 21 12.95 0.35 -52.97
CA PRO A 21 14.21 0.77 -52.40
C PRO A 21 14.00 1.91 -51.38
N PRO A 22 14.71 1.90 -50.24
CA PRO A 22 14.52 2.90 -49.20
C PRO A 22 14.84 4.30 -49.70
N SER A 23 13.85 5.21 -49.68
CA SER A 23 14.05 6.63 -49.97
C SER A 23 14.00 7.47 -48.69
N ARG A 24 14.90 8.45 -48.57
CA ARG A 24 14.87 9.42 -47.47
C ARG A 24 13.87 10.56 -47.70
N GLU A 25 13.36 10.68 -48.93
CA GLU A 25 12.53 11.81 -49.37
C GLU A 25 11.03 11.60 -49.17
N SER A 26 10.57 10.38 -48.84
CA SER A 26 9.16 10.16 -48.55
C SER A 26 8.78 10.72 -47.17
N ALA A 27 7.76 11.58 -47.16
CA ALA A 27 7.25 12.22 -45.95
C ALA A 27 6.32 11.28 -45.13
N ASP A 28 5.71 10.30 -45.78
CA ASP A 28 4.68 9.42 -45.20
C ASP A 28 5.05 7.93 -45.23
N ARG A 29 6.19 7.53 -45.83
CA ARG A 29 6.62 6.13 -45.92
C ARG A 29 8.03 5.92 -45.36
N ALA A 30 8.24 4.79 -44.69
CA ALA A 30 9.56 4.38 -44.24
C ALA A 30 9.68 2.86 -44.13
N ALA A 31 10.79 2.32 -44.63
CA ALA A 31 11.19 0.94 -44.42
C ALA A 31 12.11 0.81 -43.19
N PHE A 32 11.96 -0.30 -42.46
CA PHE A 32 12.74 -0.66 -41.29
C PHE A 32 13.22 -2.09 -41.42
N VAL A 33 14.41 -2.37 -40.89
CA VAL A 33 15.05 -3.69 -41.00
C VAL A 33 15.49 -4.22 -39.64
N ILE A 34 15.48 -5.54 -39.51
CA ILE A 34 16.11 -6.30 -38.42
C ILE A 34 17.29 -7.07 -39.01
N GLU A 35 18.46 -6.90 -38.39
CA GLU A 35 19.69 -7.63 -38.72
C GLU A 35 19.83 -8.82 -37.76
N GLY A 36 20.33 -9.94 -38.29
CA GLY A 36 20.82 -11.09 -37.55
C GLY A 36 22.31 -11.30 -37.79
N GLU A 37 22.84 -12.44 -37.36
CA GLU A 37 24.28 -12.74 -37.46
C GLU A 37 24.76 -12.85 -38.92
N ASP A 38 23.92 -13.41 -39.81
CA ASP A 38 24.27 -13.69 -41.21
C ASP A 38 23.65 -12.72 -42.24
N GLY A 39 22.96 -11.66 -41.80
CA GLY A 39 22.35 -10.67 -42.69
C GLY A 39 20.99 -10.16 -42.23
N LEU A 40 20.16 -9.68 -43.16
CA LEU A 40 18.82 -9.19 -42.84
C LEU A 40 17.87 -10.35 -42.47
N LEU A 41 17.37 -10.32 -41.23
CA LEU A 41 16.35 -11.25 -40.75
C LEU A 41 14.93 -10.83 -41.13
N GLY A 42 14.71 -9.53 -41.38
CA GLY A 42 13.38 -9.04 -41.72
C GLY A 42 13.36 -7.60 -42.18
N VAL A 43 12.33 -7.26 -42.97
CA VAL A 43 12.01 -5.92 -43.45
C VAL A 43 10.54 -5.61 -43.21
N LEU A 44 10.25 -4.37 -42.83
CA LEU A 44 8.92 -3.84 -42.59
C LEU A 44 8.81 -2.48 -43.28
N ASP A 45 7.89 -2.37 -44.22
CA ASP A 45 7.57 -1.15 -44.93
C ASP A 45 6.25 -0.56 -44.41
N LEU A 46 6.35 0.64 -43.83
CA LEU A 46 5.24 1.34 -43.22
C LEU A 46 4.87 2.57 -44.02
N ARG A 47 3.57 2.80 -44.20
CA ARG A 47 3.02 4.05 -44.72
C ARG A 47 2.02 4.65 -43.74
N GLN A 48 2.11 5.96 -43.53
CA GLN A 48 1.16 6.73 -42.75
C GLN A 48 -0.02 7.13 -43.64
N ALA A 49 -1.23 6.75 -43.23
CA ALA A 49 -2.48 7.17 -43.85
C ALA A 49 -3.35 7.92 -42.83
N PRO A 50 -4.38 8.66 -43.27
CA PRO A 50 -5.29 9.35 -42.35
C PRO A 50 -5.90 8.37 -41.34
N GLY A 51 -5.53 8.50 -40.06
CA GLY A 51 -6.07 7.69 -38.96
C GLY A 51 -5.45 6.30 -38.77
N THR A 52 -4.53 5.85 -39.65
CA THR A 52 -3.95 4.50 -39.56
C THR A 52 -2.50 4.40 -40.07
N VAL A 53 -1.73 3.48 -39.50
CA VAL A 53 -0.46 3.03 -40.07
C VAL A 53 -0.71 1.79 -40.91
N LEU A 54 -0.34 1.85 -42.18
CA LEU A 54 -0.41 0.74 -43.11
C LEU A 54 0.91 0.00 -43.09
N VAL A 55 0.84 -1.32 -42.89
CA VAL A 55 1.94 -2.22 -43.25
C VAL A 55 1.73 -2.56 -44.71
N GLU A 56 2.54 -1.96 -45.58
CA GLU A 56 2.47 -2.18 -47.03
C GLU A 56 3.13 -3.49 -47.39
N HIS A 57 4.30 -3.77 -46.79
CA HIS A 57 5.04 -5.02 -47.00
C HIS A 57 5.76 -5.42 -45.71
N LEU A 58 5.80 -6.71 -45.42
CA LEU A 58 6.55 -7.30 -44.33
C LEU A 58 7.09 -8.65 -44.79
N ALA A 59 8.41 -8.80 -44.78
CA ALA A 59 9.07 -10.05 -45.08
C ALA A 59 10.11 -10.40 -44.01
N VAL A 60 10.31 -11.70 -43.81
CA VAL A 60 11.27 -12.25 -42.86
C VAL A 60 12.03 -13.40 -43.49
N ALA A 61 13.23 -13.67 -43.01
CA ALA A 61 14.03 -14.80 -43.45
C ALA A 61 13.33 -16.14 -43.12
N SER A 62 13.57 -17.16 -43.92
CA SER A 62 13.04 -18.51 -43.68
C SER A 62 13.67 -19.14 -42.43
N GLY A 63 12.85 -19.70 -41.55
CA GLY A 63 13.31 -20.42 -40.35
C GLY A 63 12.70 -19.90 -39.04
N PRO A 64 13.10 -20.48 -37.88
CA PRO A 64 12.55 -20.13 -36.58
C PRO A 64 12.77 -18.65 -36.21
N GLU A 65 13.96 -18.12 -36.51
CA GLU A 65 14.33 -16.73 -36.24
C GLU A 65 13.46 -15.73 -37.03
N GLY A 66 12.97 -16.13 -38.21
CA GLY A 66 12.04 -15.33 -39.00
C GLY A 66 10.68 -15.16 -38.34
N GLY A 67 10.18 -16.19 -37.63
CA GLY A 67 8.93 -16.12 -36.87
C GLY A 67 9.00 -15.10 -35.73
N ASP A 68 10.11 -15.10 -35.00
CA ASP A 68 10.35 -14.12 -33.92
C ASP A 68 10.57 -12.70 -34.47
N ALA A 69 11.24 -12.58 -35.63
CA ALA A 69 11.41 -11.32 -36.34
C ALA A 69 10.05 -10.74 -36.79
N MET A 70 9.14 -11.58 -37.33
CA MET A 70 7.79 -11.17 -37.75
C MET A 70 6.99 -10.58 -36.59
N ALA A 71 6.97 -11.27 -35.44
CA ALA A 71 6.29 -10.79 -34.25
C ALA A 71 6.88 -9.45 -33.75
N THR A 72 8.20 -9.31 -33.80
CA THR A 72 8.93 -8.10 -33.43
C THR A 72 8.60 -6.92 -34.36
N LEU A 73 8.59 -7.15 -35.68
CA LEU A 73 8.25 -6.13 -36.68
C LEU A 73 6.80 -5.62 -36.53
N LEU A 74 5.84 -6.51 -36.31
CA LEU A 74 4.45 -6.12 -36.07
C LEU A 74 4.27 -5.36 -34.74
N ALA A 75 4.96 -5.78 -33.68
CA ALA A 75 4.98 -5.04 -32.42
C ALA A 75 5.61 -3.64 -32.58
N PHE A 76 6.60 -3.51 -33.46
CA PHE A 76 7.18 -2.22 -33.82
C PHE A 76 6.18 -1.34 -34.57
N ALA A 77 5.45 -1.86 -35.57
CA ALA A 77 4.41 -1.12 -36.29
C ALA A 77 3.35 -0.52 -35.34
N GLU A 78 2.93 -1.30 -34.34
CA GLU A 78 1.99 -0.84 -33.29
C GLU A 78 2.59 0.25 -32.41
N THR A 79 3.89 0.20 -32.17
CA THR A 79 4.61 1.21 -31.39
C THR A 79 4.79 2.50 -32.19
N VAL A 80 5.07 2.40 -33.49
CA VAL A 80 5.04 3.55 -34.41
C VAL A 80 3.68 4.22 -34.35
N ALA A 81 2.59 3.47 -34.58
CA ALA A 81 1.22 4.00 -34.52
C ALA A 81 0.94 4.72 -33.21
N ARG A 82 1.33 4.15 -32.06
CA ARG A 82 1.19 4.79 -30.73
C ARG A 82 1.95 6.10 -30.61
N ASN A 83 3.18 6.15 -31.10
CA ASN A 83 4.06 7.32 -30.97
C ASN A 83 3.61 8.49 -31.84
N ILE A 84 3.04 8.21 -33.02
CA ILE A 84 2.48 9.24 -33.91
C ILE A 84 0.98 9.51 -33.66
N GLY A 85 0.42 8.94 -32.58
CA GLY A 85 -0.95 9.22 -32.13
C GLY A 85 -2.06 8.52 -32.92
N LEU A 86 -1.73 7.54 -33.77
CA LEU A 86 -2.71 6.77 -34.55
C LEU A 86 -3.19 5.53 -33.79
N ARG A 87 -4.46 5.17 -34.00
CA ARG A 87 -5.16 4.13 -33.21
C ARG A 87 -5.35 2.81 -33.93
N GLU A 88 -4.82 2.67 -35.15
CA GLU A 88 -5.00 1.47 -35.95
C GLU A 88 -3.74 1.19 -36.77
N VAL A 89 -3.30 -0.07 -36.75
CA VAL A 89 -2.36 -0.63 -37.72
C VAL A 89 -3.14 -1.56 -38.63
N ARG A 90 -2.98 -1.42 -39.94
CA ARG A 90 -3.66 -2.26 -40.93
C ARG A 90 -2.66 -2.91 -41.86
N LEU A 91 -2.80 -4.22 -42.05
CA LEU A 91 -2.09 -5.01 -43.04
C LEU A 91 -2.79 -4.82 -44.38
N GLN A 92 -2.05 -4.45 -45.42
CA GLN A 92 -2.57 -4.53 -46.79
C GLN A 92 -2.82 -5.99 -47.19
N PRO A 93 -3.71 -6.26 -48.16
CA PRO A 93 -4.05 -7.62 -48.61
C PRO A 93 -2.82 -8.50 -48.92
N ASP A 94 -1.76 -7.90 -49.45
CA ASP A 94 -0.52 -8.58 -49.85
C ASP A 94 0.68 -8.22 -48.96
N ALA A 95 0.43 -7.69 -47.75
CA ALA A 95 1.50 -7.22 -46.87
C ALA A 95 2.34 -8.34 -46.24
N LEU A 96 1.85 -9.57 -46.24
CA LEU A 96 2.54 -10.72 -45.63
C LEU A 96 2.99 -11.70 -46.71
N PRO A 97 4.04 -12.51 -46.47
CA PRO A 97 4.51 -13.49 -47.43
C PRO A 97 3.40 -14.49 -47.77
N ALA A 98 3.32 -14.90 -49.05
CA ALA A 98 2.30 -15.82 -49.53
C ALA A 98 2.18 -17.07 -48.64
N GLY A 99 0.94 -17.42 -48.24
CA GLY A 99 0.66 -18.54 -47.34
C GLY A 99 0.79 -18.23 -45.85
N THR A 100 1.20 -17.01 -45.47
CA THR A 100 1.26 -16.58 -44.06
C THR A 100 -0.09 -16.02 -43.62
N ALA A 101 -0.74 -16.67 -42.65
CA ALA A 101 -1.96 -16.14 -42.07
C ALA A 101 -1.66 -14.91 -41.19
N PRO A 102 -2.50 -13.85 -41.22
CA PRO A 102 -2.35 -12.73 -40.32
C PRO A 102 -2.48 -13.19 -38.86
N PRO A 103 -1.69 -12.64 -37.92
CA PRO A 103 -1.78 -13.02 -36.53
C PRO A 103 -3.18 -12.80 -35.97
N HIS A 104 -3.63 -13.63 -35.03
CA HIS A 104 -4.96 -13.52 -34.40
C HIS A 104 -5.31 -12.14 -33.84
N ARG A 105 -4.30 -11.30 -33.55
CA ARG A 105 -4.47 -9.92 -33.07
C ARG A 105 -4.89 -8.91 -34.15
N TYR A 106 -4.74 -9.25 -35.44
CA TYR A 106 -5.13 -8.45 -36.60
C TYR A 106 -6.44 -8.99 -37.19
N ARG A 107 -7.58 -8.65 -36.57
CA ARG A 107 -8.90 -9.09 -37.01
C ARG A 107 -9.31 -8.33 -38.27
N GLY A 108 -9.60 -9.06 -39.36
CA GLY A 108 -9.92 -8.44 -40.65
C GLY A 108 -8.77 -7.61 -41.22
N GLY A 109 -7.52 -7.99 -40.93
CA GLY A 109 -6.33 -7.27 -41.37
C GLY A 109 -6.01 -6.01 -40.55
N ALA A 110 -6.83 -5.63 -39.57
CA ALA A 110 -6.61 -4.44 -38.75
C ALA A 110 -6.42 -4.78 -37.26
N ARG A 111 -5.56 -4.01 -36.60
CA ARG A 111 -5.36 -4.05 -35.15
C ARG A 111 -5.55 -2.65 -34.57
N ARG A 112 -6.53 -2.52 -33.68
CA ARG A 112 -6.68 -1.31 -32.87
C ARG A 112 -5.59 -1.25 -31.80
N VAL A 113 -5.00 -0.06 -31.66
CA VAL A 113 -3.92 0.21 -30.73
C VAL A 113 -4.34 1.31 -29.76
N SER A 114 -4.22 1.04 -28.46
CA SER A 114 -4.49 2.04 -27.44
C SER A 114 -3.37 3.07 -27.39
N THR A 115 -3.72 4.36 -27.46
CA THR A 115 -2.80 5.50 -27.36
C THR A 115 -2.81 6.15 -25.97
N GLY A 116 -3.52 5.55 -25.00
CA GLY A 116 -3.59 6.04 -23.63
C GLY A 116 -2.21 6.11 -22.95
N LYS A 117 -2.08 6.96 -21.91
CA LYS A 117 -0.81 7.14 -21.17
C LYS A 117 -0.24 5.81 -20.66
N VAL A 118 -1.09 4.93 -20.11
CA VAL A 118 -0.71 3.60 -19.61
C VAL A 118 -0.20 2.69 -20.74
N ALA A 119 -0.88 2.66 -21.89
CA ALA A 119 -0.48 1.82 -23.02
C ALA A 119 0.88 2.26 -23.60
N ARG A 120 1.14 3.58 -23.65
CA ARG A 120 2.45 4.11 -24.03
C ARG A 120 3.54 3.76 -23.02
N ALA A 121 3.26 3.85 -21.72
CA ALA A 121 4.20 3.45 -20.68
C ALA A 121 4.55 1.95 -20.78
N LEU A 122 3.56 1.06 -20.93
CA LEU A 122 3.79 -0.37 -21.12
C LEU A 122 4.59 -0.68 -22.39
N ALA A 123 4.29 -0.01 -23.50
CA ALA A 123 5.05 -0.15 -24.74
C ALA A 123 6.51 0.33 -24.59
N HIS A 124 6.73 1.40 -23.83
CA HIS A 124 8.08 1.85 -23.51
C HIS A 124 8.84 0.81 -22.68
N LEU A 125 8.19 0.20 -21.68
CA LEU A 125 8.79 -0.88 -20.87
C LEU A 125 9.14 -2.11 -21.70
N GLU A 126 8.28 -2.50 -22.64
CA GLU A 126 8.56 -3.54 -23.64
C GLU A 126 9.78 -3.15 -24.50
N ALA A 127 9.85 -1.90 -24.96
CA ALA A 127 10.94 -1.42 -25.81
C ALA A 127 12.30 -1.36 -25.10
N VAL A 128 12.33 -1.02 -23.81
CA VAL A 128 13.56 -1.06 -22.99
C VAL A 128 13.86 -2.47 -22.44
N GLY A 129 13.06 -3.48 -22.81
CA GLY A 129 13.31 -4.87 -22.47
C GLY A 129 12.94 -5.27 -21.04
N VAL A 130 12.11 -4.48 -20.34
CA VAL A 130 11.64 -4.77 -18.96
C VAL A 130 10.10 -4.83 -18.91
N PRO A 131 9.46 -5.81 -19.59
CA PRO A 131 8.00 -5.94 -19.58
C PRO A 131 7.47 -6.21 -18.17
N LEU A 132 6.32 -5.63 -17.84
CA LEU A 132 5.83 -5.54 -16.45
C LEU A 132 5.63 -6.92 -15.79
N LEU A 133 5.02 -7.88 -16.50
CA LEU A 133 4.55 -9.15 -15.91
C LEU A 133 5.26 -10.40 -16.41
N ARG A 134 6.27 -10.28 -17.26
CA ARG A 134 7.01 -11.42 -17.82
C ARG A 134 8.51 -11.11 -17.87
N ASP A 135 9.33 -12.11 -18.10
CA ASP A 135 10.77 -11.89 -18.31
C ASP A 135 11.00 -11.10 -19.60
N GLY A 136 12.10 -10.36 -19.65
CA GLY A 136 12.47 -9.49 -20.76
C GLY A 136 13.91 -9.66 -21.22
N SER A 137 14.31 -8.88 -22.21
CA SER A 137 15.66 -8.93 -22.78
C SER A 137 16.67 -8.03 -22.07
N ALA A 138 16.23 -7.14 -21.18
CA ALA A 138 17.11 -6.19 -20.50
C ALA A 138 18.22 -6.87 -19.69
N GLY A 139 19.32 -6.13 -19.50
CA GLY A 139 20.44 -6.50 -18.64
C GLY A 139 20.01 -6.68 -17.17
N LEU A 140 20.85 -7.35 -16.39
CA LEU A 140 20.58 -7.60 -14.97
C LEU A 140 20.49 -6.31 -14.16
N ASP A 141 21.36 -5.35 -14.43
CA ASP A 141 21.40 -4.02 -13.81
C ASP A 141 20.11 -3.23 -14.04
N GLN A 142 19.66 -3.14 -15.28
CA GLN A 142 18.40 -2.48 -15.63
C GLN A 142 17.20 -3.22 -15.02
N THR A 143 17.19 -4.55 -15.07
CA THR A 143 16.13 -5.36 -14.48
C THR A 143 16.04 -5.13 -12.96
N LEU A 144 17.18 -5.12 -12.27
CA LEU A 144 17.26 -4.85 -10.83
C LEU A 144 16.71 -3.47 -10.49
N TYR A 145 17.10 -2.44 -11.24
CA TYR A 145 16.64 -1.07 -11.00
C TYR A 145 15.11 -0.95 -11.13
N PHE A 146 14.55 -1.30 -12.29
CA PHE A 146 13.12 -1.13 -12.52
C PHE A 146 12.28 -2.02 -11.61
N ARG A 147 12.55 -3.32 -11.58
CA ARG A 147 11.73 -4.28 -10.83
C ARG A 147 11.91 -4.15 -9.33
N GLY A 148 13.11 -3.82 -8.86
CA GLY A 148 13.39 -3.56 -7.45
C GLY A 148 12.61 -2.35 -6.96
N VAL A 149 12.61 -1.26 -7.72
CA VAL A 149 11.79 -0.07 -7.41
C VAL A 149 10.31 -0.41 -7.40
N TRP A 150 9.79 -1.15 -8.38
CA TRP A 150 8.38 -1.53 -8.42
C TRP A 150 7.97 -2.44 -7.27
N ALA A 151 8.80 -3.42 -6.91
CA ALA A 151 8.57 -4.29 -5.77
C ALA A 151 8.52 -3.49 -4.46
N ALA A 152 9.49 -2.58 -4.26
CA ALA A 152 9.52 -1.71 -3.09
C ALA A 152 8.29 -0.79 -3.02
N MET A 153 7.92 -0.16 -4.13
CA MET A 153 6.72 0.68 -4.21
C MET A 153 5.45 -0.11 -3.91
N ALA A 154 5.32 -1.33 -4.44
CA ALA A 154 4.17 -2.18 -4.17
C ALA A 154 4.07 -2.53 -2.67
N VAL A 155 5.17 -2.92 -2.04
CA VAL A 155 5.21 -3.16 -0.59
C VAL A 155 4.78 -1.90 0.18
N LEU A 156 5.33 -0.73 -0.15
CA LEU A 156 4.94 0.53 0.50
C LEU A 156 3.45 0.86 0.34
N ILE A 157 2.88 0.66 -0.86
CA ILE A 157 1.45 0.88 -1.11
C ILE A 157 0.60 -0.13 -0.34
N GLY A 158 1.00 -1.40 -0.33
CA GLY A 158 0.31 -2.48 0.37
C GLY A 158 0.18 -2.22 1.86
N PHE A 159 1.30 -2.04 2.54
CA PHE A 159 1.31 -1.78 3.99
C PHE A 159 0.78 -0.38 4.32
N GLY A 160 1.07 0.63 3.50
CA GLY A 160 0.53 1.97 3.68
C GLY A 160 -1.00 2.02 3.61
N SER A 161 -1.64 1.14 2.83
CA SER A 161 -3.10 1.04 2.80
C SER A 161 -3.70 0.60 4.15
N ILE A 162 -3.01 -0.27 4.88
CA ILE A 162 -3.43 -0.73 6.22
C ILE A 162 -3.28 0.40 7.22
N SER A 163 -2.13 1.10 7.23
CA SER A 163 -1.93 2.26 8.09
C SER A 163 -3.00 3.33 7.85
N ILE A 164 -3.32 3.63 6.58
CA ILE A 164 -4.38 4.59 6.24
C ILE A 164 -5.73 4.15 6.83
N ALA A 165 -6.07 2.86 6.76
CA ALA A 165 -7.34 2.38 7.29
C ALA A 165 -7.43 2.40 8.82
N VAL A 166 -6.32 2.17 9.51
CA VAL A 166 -6.24 2.30 10.97
C VAL A 166 -6.43 3.76 11.40
N PHE A 167 -5.91 4.72 10.63
CA PHE A 167 -5.94 6.15 10.99
C PHE A 167 -6.96 6.99 10.21
N SER A 168 -7.84 6.41 9.39
CA SER A 168 -8.80 7.16 8.58
C SER A 168 -9.89 7.86 9.40
N GLY A 169 -10.01 7.54 10.70
CA GLY A 169 -11.00 8.08 11.62
C GLY A 169 -12.41 7.56 11.36
N GLY A 170 -13.28 7.65 12.37
CA GLY A 170 -14.67 7.19 12.30
C GLY A 170 -14.87 5.72 12.65
N ASP A 171 -16.07 5.21 12.37
CA ASP A 171 -16.46 3.83 12.66
C ASP A 171 -15.78 2.84 11.71
N VAL A 172 -15.24 1.76 12.27
CA VAL A 172 -14.63 0.69 11.47
C VAL A 172 -15.73 -0.08 10.76
N THR A 173 -15.71 -0.03 9.43
CA THR A 173 -16.62 -0.79 8.57
C THR A 173 -15.88 -1.92 7.87
N LEU A 174 -16.63 -2.88 7.30
CA LEU A 174 -16.05 -3.96 6.51
C LEU A 174 -15.14 -3.46 5.37
N PHE A 175 -15.41 -2.28 4.81
CA PHE A 175 -14.56 -1.67 3.78
C PHE A 175 -13.17 -1.30 4.31
N HIS A 176 -13.07 -0.86 5.56
CA HIS A 176 -11.80 -0.54 6.21
C HIS A 176 -10.94 -1.78 6.49
N ILE A 177 -11.51 -2.98 6.38
CA ILE A 177 -10.77 -4.24 6.59
C ILE A 177 -10.45 -4.89 5.26
N VAL A 178 -11.49 -5.15 4.45
CA VAL A 178 -11.38 -5.96 3.24
C VAL A 178 -10.56 -5.25 2.16
N VAL A 179 -10.76 -3.94 1.95
CA VAL A 179 -10.07 -3.22 0.88
C VAL A 179 -8.57 -3.12 1.15
N PRO A 180 -8.08 -2.68 2.32
CA PRO A 180 -6.65 -2.67 2.63
C PRO A 180 -6.03 -4.06 2.61
N ALA A 181 -6.73 -5.08 3.14
CA ALA A 181 -6.24 -6.46 3.11
C ALA A 181 -6.04 -6.96 1.67
N LEU A 182 -7.00 -6.69 0.77
CA LEU A 182 -6.88 -7.03 -0.65
C LEU A 182 -5.77 -6.24 -1.34
N ILE A 183 -5.65 -4.94 -1.08
CA ILE A 183 -4.58 -4.11 -1.64
C ILE A 183 -3.21 -4.63 -1.19
N CYS A 184 -3.04 -4.91 0.11
CA CYS A 184 -1.81 -5.47 0.65
C CYS A 184 -1.49 -6.84 0.02
N ALA A 185 -2.46 -7.74 -0.07
CA ALA A 185 -2.26 -9.06 -0.68
C ALA A 185 -1.85 -8.96 -2.16
N LEU A 186 -2.57 -8.17 -2.95
CA LEU A 186 -2.28 -7.96 -4.38
C LEU A 186 -0.90 -7.31 -4.59
N CYS A 187 -0.55 -6.32 -3.77
CA CYS A 187 0.75 -5.66 -3.85
C CYS A 187 1.90 -6.58 -3.46
N SER A 188 1.73 -7.39 -2.41
CA SER A 188 2.71 -8.40 -2.01
C SER A 188 2.90 -9.46 -3.10
N ILE A 189 1.81 -9.98 -3.69
CA ILE A 189 1.88 -10.93 -4.82
C ILE A 189 2.63 -10.30 -5.99
N PHE A 190 2.32 -9.05 -6.34
CA PHE A 190 3.01 -8.34 -7.40
C PHE A 190 4.50 -8.15 -7.09
N ALA A 191 4.87 -7.75 -5.88
CA ALA A 191 6.26 -7.58 -5.47
C ALA A 191 7.05 -8.90 -5.53
N LEU A 192 6.47 -10.00 -5.02
CA LEU A 192 7.05 -11.34 -5.10
C LEU A 192 7.26 -11.78 -6.55
N TRP A 193 6.29 -11.48 -7.42
CA TRP A 193 6.44 -11.75 -8.85
C TRP A 193 7.58 -10.96 -9.48
N GLN A 194 7.74 -9.68 -9.14
CA GLN A 194 8.88 -8.87 -9.62
C GLN A 194 10.22 -9.43 -9.13
N ILE A 195 10.29 -9.93 -7.90
CA ILE A 195 11.48 -10.59 -7.33
C ILE A 195 11.83 -11.88 -8.09
N VAL A 196 10.82 -12.68 -8.45
CA VAL A 196 11.03 -13.88 -9.28
C VAL A 196 11.61 -13.51 -10.65
N LEU A 197 11.13 -12.42 -11.27
CA LEU A 197 11.64 -11.95 -12.56
C LEU A 197 13.08 -11.39 -12.46
N ILE A 198 13.46 -10.82 -11.32
CA ILE A 198 14.86 -10.45 -11.04
C ILE A 198 15.75 -11.71 -11.00
N ALA A 199 15.33 -12.75 -10.28
CA ALA A 199 16.06 -14.01 -10.21
C ALA A 199 16.15 -14.69 -11.59
N ALA A 200 15.11 -14.57 -12.43
CA ALA A 200 15.14 -15.04 -13.81
C ALA A 200 16.21 -14.32 -14.66
N ALA A 201 16.30 -12.99 -14.58
CA ALA A 201 17.35 -12.23 -15.26
C ALA A 201 18.76 -12.60 -14.75
N GLY A 202 18.90 -12.85 -13.44
CA GLY A 202 20.14 -13.36 -12.86
C GLY A 202 20.58 -14.69 -13.49
N ARG A 203 19.64 -15.63 -13.68
CA ARG A 203 19.87 -16.90 -14.39
C ARG A 203 20.34 -16.70 -15.83
N ARG A 204 19.73 -15.76 -16.57
CA ARG A 204 20.11 -15.45 -17.96
C ARG A 204 21.50 -14.85 -18.10
N ALA A 205 21.98 -14.11 -17.10
CA ALA A 205 23.30 -13.47 -17.15
C ALA A 205 24.49 -14.46 -17.22
N GLY A 206 24.26 -15.77 -17.08
CA GLY A 206 25.26 -16.84 -17.32
C GLY A 206 26.36 -16.98 -16.27
N ARG A 207 26.63 -15.93 -15.48
CA ARG A 207 27.67 -15.91 -14.43
C ARG A 207 27.17 -16.61 -13.16
N THR A 208 27.81 -17.71 -12.75
CA THR A 208 27.42 -18.48 -11.54
C THR A 208 27.27 -17.62 -10.30
N PHE A 209 28.18 -16.67 -10.07
CA PHE A 209 28.08 -15.73 -8.95
C PHE A 209 26.81 -14.88 -9.00
N ALA A 210 26.49 -14.27 -10.16
CA ALA A 210 25.30 -13.44 -10.31
C ALA A 210 24.00 -14.24 -10.09
N ARG A 211 23.97 -15.50 -10.55
CA ARG A 211 22.85 -16.43 -10.34
C ARG A 211 22.61 -16.71 -8.85
N LEU A 212 23.66 -17.07 -8.12
CA LEU A 212 23.58 -17.36 -6.70
C LEU A 212 23.22 -16.11 -5.88
N ALA A 213 23.85 -14.97 -6.19
CA ALA A 213 23.59 -13.71 -5.48
C ALA A 213 22.14 -13.23 -5.66
N THR A 214 21.62 -13.24 -6.89
CA THR A 214 20.23 -12.83 -7.17
C THR A 214 19.21 -13.79 -6.57
N PHE A 215 19.51 -15.10 -6.58
CA PHE A 215 18.66 -16.09 -5.90
C PHE A 215 18.64 -15.88 -4.38
N ALA A 216 19.80 -15.73 -3.75
CA ALA A 216 19.89 -15.48 -2.31
C ALA A 216 19.17 -14.18 -1.91
N ALA A 217 19.35 -13.10 -2.68
CA ALA A 217 18.64 -11.85 -2.46
C ALA A 217 17.13 -11.99 -2.64
N ALA A 218 16.67 -12.77 -3.63
CA ALA A 218 15.26 -13.06 -3.84
C ALA A 218 14.66 -13.84 -2.65
N VAL A 219 15.35 -14.87 -2.15
CA VAL A 219 14.92 -15.61 -0.96
C VAL A 219 14.84 -14.70 0.26
N ALA A 220 15.87 -13.87 0.49
CA ALA A 220 15.86 -12.92 1.61
C ALA A 220 14.71 -11.90 1.50
N ALA A 221 14.41 -11.39 0.30
CA ALA A 221 13.31 -10.47 0.08
C ALA A 221 11.93 -11.13 0.29
N VAL A 222 11.76 -12.39 -0.15
CA VAL A 222 10.54 -13.17 0.08
C VAL A 222 10.31 -13.36 1.58
N LEU A 223 11.34 -13.78 2.32
CA LEU A 223 11.28 -13.94 3.78
C LEU A 223 11.00 -12.61 4.48
N GLY A 224 11.62 -11.50 4.02
CA GLY A 224 11.36 -10.18 4.55
C GLY A 224 9.92 -9.71 4.34
N ILE A 225 9.33 -9.96 3.16
CA ILE A 225 7.91 -9.65 2.91
C ILE A 225 7.01 -10.53 3.79
N ALA A 226 7.31 -11.82 3.93
CA ALA A 226 6.54 -12.71 4.79
C ALA A 226 6.56 -12.24 6.26
N ALA A 227 7.74 -11.90 6.78
CA ALA A 227 7.89 -11.35 8.13
C ALA A 227 7.13 -10.02 8.29
N LEU A 228 7.17 -9.13 7.31
CA LEU A 228 6.37 -7.90 7.34
C LEU A 228 4.86 -8.19 7.39
N VAL A 229 4.38 -9.19 6.63
CA VAL A 229 2.96 -9.59 6.67
C VAL A 229 2.59 -10.12 8.05
N GLU A 230 3.44 -10.97 8.63
CA GLU A 230 3.23 -11.55 9.96
C GLU A 230 3.28 -10.51 11.08
N ASP A 231 4.28 -9.63 11.08
CA ASP A 231 4.48 -8.64 12.13
C ASP A 231 3.51 -7.45 12.03
N ARG A 232 3.04 -7.13 10.82
CA ARG A 232 2.28 -5.89 10.57
C ARG A 232 0.88 -6.12 10.05
N ALA A 233 0.75 -6.79 8.90
CA ALA A 233 -0.54 -6.88 8.24
C ALA A 233 -1.53 -7.76 9.02
N ILE A 234 -1.10 -8.94 9.47
CA ILE A 234 -1.97 -9.88 10.18
C ILE A 234 -2.50 -9.26 11.49
N PRO A 235 -1.66 -8.75 12.42
CA PRO A 235 -2.15 -8.19 13.68
C PRO A 235 -3.04 -6.97 13.48
N ALA A 236 -2.71 -6.10 12.52
CA ALA A 236 -3.51 -4.90 12.26
C ALA A 236 -4.89 -5.24 11.70
N VAL A 237 -4.97 -6.20 10.76
CA VAL A 237 -6.23 -6.66 10.19
C VAL A 237 -7.07 -7.41 11.22
N ASP A 238 -6.44 -8.25 12.05
CA ASP A 238 -7.10 -8.97 13.15
C ASP A 238 -7.72 -7.99 14.15
N GLU A 239 -6.97 -6.96 14.55
CA GLU A 239 -7.46 -5.94 15.46
C GLU A 239 -8.61 -5.12 14.84
N LEU A 240 -8.51 -4.72 13.56
CA LEU A 240 -9.62 -4.05 12.87
C LEU A 240 -10.87 -4.94 12.81
N TRP A 241 -10.69 -6.26 12.61
CA TRP A 241 -11.77 -7.22 12.63
C TRP A 241 -12.42 -7.34 14.02
N ALA A 242 -11.62 -7.34 15.09
CA ALA A 242 -12.11 -7.32 16.46
C ALA A 242 -12.96 -6.07 16.75
N ILE A 243 -12.49 -4.89 16.33
CA ILE A 243 -13.23 -3.62 16.46
C ILE A 243 -14.56 -3.70 15.70
N TYR A 244 -14.55 -4.14 14.44
CA TYR A 244 -15.76 -4.32 13.64
C TYR A 244 -16.73 -5.33 14.28
N GLY A 245 -16.20 -6.38 14.91
CA GLY A 245 -16.95 -7.38 15.66
C GLY A 245 -17.53 -6.89 16.99
N GLY A 246 -17.26 -5.63 17.37
CA GLY A 246 -17.72 -5.00 18.60
C GLY A 246 -16.86 -5.29 19.83
N ASP A 247 -15.59 -5.66 19.65
CA ASP A 247 -14.63 -5.89 20.74
C ASP A 247 -15.13 -6.86 21.81
N ARG A 248 -15.61 -8.03 21.41
CA ARG A 248 -16.22 -9.01 22.33
C ARG A 248 -15.32 -9.41 23.50
N GLU A 249 -14.00 -9.36 23.32
CA GLU A 249 -13.03 -9.68 24.37
C GLU A 249 -12.74 -8.51 25.33
N LEU A 250 -12.83 -7.25 24.86
CA LEU A 250 -12.66 -6.04 25.70
C LEU A 250 -13.99 -5.52 26.26
N GLY A 251 -15.14 -6.03 25.82
CA GLY A 251 -16.48 -5.51 26.13
C GLY A 251 -17.03 -5.86 27.52
N ASP A 252 -16.18 -6.01 28.54
CA ASP A 252 -16.57 -6.39 29.91
C ASP A 252 -16.87 -5.20 30.84
N LEU A 253 -17.03 -3.99 30.29
CA LEU A 253 -17.30 -2.78 31.06
C LEU A 253 -18.59 -2.88 31.88
N SER A 254 -18.46 -2.87 33.20
CA SER A 254 -19.55 -2.77 34.16
C SER A 254 -19.81 -1.32 34.54
N VAL A 255 -21.07 -0.90 34.44
CA VAL A 255 -21.53 0.43 34.83
C VAL A 255 -22.65 0.28 35.86
N THR A 256 -22.39 0.69 37.10
CA THR A 256 -23.36 0.59 38.21
C THR A 256 -23.48 1.92 38.94
N VAL A 257 -24.63 2.14 39.58
CA VAL A 257 -24.90 3.35 40.36
C VAL A 257 -24.94 2.97 41.83
N SER A 258 -24.33 3.78 42.70
CA SER A 258 -24.38 3.60 44.15
C SER A 258 -25.82 3.67 44.68
N ALA A 259 -26.06 3.06 45.83
CA ALA A 259 -27.40 3.01 46.44
C ALA A 259 -28.00 4.40 46.72
N ASP A 260 -27.17 5.41 46.96
CA ASP A 260 -27.58 6.80 47.18
C ASP A 260 -27.80 7.59 45.86
N GLY A 261 -27.52 6.99 44.70
CA GLY A 261 -27.69 7.62 43.39
C GLY A 261 -26.67 8.71 43.07
N THR A 262 -25.58 8.87 43.85
CA THR A 262 -24.63 9.98 43.69
C THR A 262 -23.32 9.60 42.99
N THR A 263 -23.00 8.30 42.94
CA THR A 263 -21.75 7.79 42.40
C THR A 263 -22.00 6.79 41.29
N LEU A 264 -21.30 6.98 40.17
CA LEU A 264 -21.24 6.02 39.07
C LEU A 264 -19.96 5.21 39.18
N ASN A 265 -20.05 3.89 39.29
CA ASN A 265 -18.89 3.01 39.20
C ASN A 265 -18.75 2.52 37.77
N VAL A 266 -17.58 2.71 37.18
CA VAL A 266 -17.22 2.29 35.83
C VAL A 266 -15.99 1.41 35.94
N ALA A 267 -16.18 0.10 35.81
CA ALA A 267 -15.17 -0.91 36.10
C ALA A 267 -15.04 -1.92 34.96
N GLY A 268 -13.82 -2.17 34.48
CA GLY A 268 -13.54 -3.14 33.41
C GLY A 268 -12.81 -2.53 32.22
N SER A 269 -12.75 -3.28 31.14
CA SER A 269 -12.07 -2.91 29.91
C SER A 269 -12.98 -2.11 28.99
N TYR A 270 -12.39 -1.21 28.20
CA TYR A 270 -13.13 -0.31 27.32
C TYR A 270 -13.12 -0.89 25.91
N GLY A 271 -14.18 -1.60 25.52
CA GLY A 271 -14.44 -1.99 24.13
C GLY A 271 -15.19 -0.92 23.34
N THR A 272 -15.39 -1.18 22.06
CA THR A 272 -16.22 -0.37 21.16
C THR A 272 -17.63 -0.19 21.74
N GLY A 273 -18.10 1.07 21.81
CA GLY A 273 -19.42 1.42 22.34
C GLY A 273 -19.55 1.47 23.87
N SER A 274 -18.46 1.29 24.61
CA SER A 274 -18.44 1.36 26.08
C SER A 274 -19.02 2.67 26.63
N GLU A 275 -18.76 3.77 25.95
CA GLU A 275 -19.26 5.10 26.26
C GLU A 275 -20.78 5.19 26.29
N ASP A 276 -21.49 4.34 25.55
CA ASP A 276 -22.95 4.35 25.53
C ASP A 276 -23.54 3.81 26.83
N ALA A 277 -22.89 2.84 27.47
CA ALA A 277 -23.30 2.37 28.80
C ALA A 277 -23.18 3.51 29.83
N VAL A 278 -22.06 4.23 29.81
CA VAL A 278 -21.83 5.40 30.67
C VAL A 278 -22.82 6.52 30.35
N ARG A 279 -23.04 6.83 29.06
CA ARG A 279 -23.99 7.84 28.60
C ARG A 279 -25.40 7.54 29.08
N ARG A 280 -25.88 6.30 28.90
CA ARG A 280 -27.20 5.86 29.35
C ARG A 280 -27.34 6.00 30.87
N ALA A 281 -26.39 5.49 31.64
CA ALA A 281 -26.43 5.56 33.10
C ALA A 281 -26.46 7.01 33.60
N LEU A 282 -25.62 7.88 33.02
CA LEU A 282 -25.63 9.31 33.31
C LEU A 282 -26.97 9.96 32.92
N LEU A 283 -27.54 9.67 31.75
CA LEU A 283 -28.83 10.25 31.34
C LEU A 283 -29.98 9.87 32.28
N GLN A 284 -29.99 8.64 32.77
CA GLN A 284 -30.99 8.11 33.70
C GLN A 284 -30.81 8.62 35.14
N ASN A 285 -29.59 8.98 35.54
CA ASN A 285 -29.26 9.34 36.92
C ASN A 285 -28.66 10.76 36.98
N ARG A 286 -29.51 11.77 37.10
CA ARG A 286 -29.11 13.19 37.10
C ARG A 286 -28.44 13.65 38.40
N SER A 287 -28.59 12.90 39.48
CA SER A 287 -28.00 13.18 40.79
C SER A 287 -26.51 12.81 40.90
N ILE A 288 -25.96 12.07 39.93
CA ILE A 288 -24.55 11.65 39.95
C ILE A 288 -23.64 12.89 40.02
N ARG A 289 -22.71 12.87 40.97
CA ARG A 289 -21.69 13.90 41.19
C ARG A 289 -20.27 13.36 41.04
N ARG A 290 -20.07 12.05 41.15
CA ARG A 290 -18.77 11.39 41.11
C ARG A 290 -18.78 10.16 40.21
N VAL A 291 -17.67 9.92 39.52
CA VAL A 291 -17.40 8.66 38.82
C VAL A 291 -16.19 7.99 39.47
N VAL A 292 -16.36 6.74 39.90
CA VAL A 292 -15.26 5.88 40.36
C VAL A 292 -14.85 5.00 39.19
N LEU A 293 -13.58 5.07 38.81
CA LEU A 293 -13.02 4.40 37.65
C LEU A 293 -12.04 3.30 38.08
N SER A 294 -12.17 2.12 37.48
CA SER A 294 -11.19 1.04 37.62
C SER A 294 -11.09 0.21 36.36
N GLY A 295 -9.89 -0.31 36.09
CA GLY A 295 -9.69 -1.25 34.98
C GLY A 295 -8.39 -1.03 34.21
N PRO A 296 -8.10 -1.96 33.29
CA PRO A 296 -6.86 -1.97 32.52
C PRO A 296 -6.83 -0.92 31.39
N GLY A 297 -7.98 -0.33 31.04
CA GLY A 297 -8.13 0.55 29.88
C GLY A 297 -8.73 -0.19 28.69
N GLY A 298 -8.30 0.14 27.47
CA GLY A 298 -8.86 -0.41 26.23
C GLY A 298 -8.82 0.62 25.10
N ARG A 299 -9.90 0.72 24.32
CA ARG A 299 -10.03 1.63 23.18
C ARG A 299 -9.93 3.09 23.62
N ILE A 300 -8.90 3.78 23.11
CA ILE A 300 -8.65 5.21 23.37
C ILE A 300 -9.86 6.07 22.93
N GLY A 301 -10.51 5.71 21.81
CA GLY A 301 -11.72 6.41 21.33
C GLY A 301 -12.84 6.43 22.38
N ALA A 302 -13.21 5.27 22.93
CA ALA A 302 -14.22 5.15 23.98
C ALA A 302 -13.82 5.94 25.24
N ALA A 303 -12.53 5.92 25.62
CA ALA A 303 -12.05 6.70 26.76
C ALA A 303 -12.17 8.21 26.55
N TYR A 304 -11.91 8.73 25.35
CA TYR A 304 -12.14 10.14 25.02
C TYR A 304 -13.62 10.51 25.12
N GLU A 305 -14.53 9.64 24.65
CA GLU A 305 -15.97 9.88 24.81
C GLU A 305 -16.40 9.90 26.28
N ILE A 306 -15.94 8.94 27.08
CA ILE A 306 -16.20 8.88 28.53
C ILE A 306 -15.63 10.12 29.22
N ASN A 307 -14.41 10.53 28.89
CA ASN A 307 -13.82 11.77 29.38
C ASN A 307 -14.73 12.97 29.10
N ARG A 308 -15.21 13.13 27.85
CA ARG A 308 -16.09 14.23 27.47
C ARG A 308 -17.43 14.19 28.21
N LEU A 309 -18.01 13.01 28.41
CA LEU A 309 -19.24 12.83 29.18
C LEU A 309 -19.09 13.28 30.64
N ILE A 310 -17.97 12.91 31.28
CA ILE A 310 -17.62 13.30 32.64
C ILE A 310 -17.39 14.82 32.72
N HIS A 311 -16.59 15.36 31.80
CA HIS A 311 -16.22 16.76 31.75
C HIS A 311 -17.43 17.68 31.52
N ALA A 312 -18.30 17.34 30.55
CA ALA A 312 -19.50 18.11 30.23
C ALA A 312 -20.46 18.25 31.42
N ARG A 313 -20.46 17.28 32.34
CA ARG A 313 -21.27 17.28 33.56
C ARG A 313 -20.55 17.82 34.79
N ARG A 314 -19.28 18.22 34.66
CA ARG A 314 -18.44 18.72 35.77
C ARG A 314 -18.42 17.75 36.96
N LEU A 315 -18.29 16.45 36.68
CA LEU A 315 -18.26 15.42 37.71
C LEU A 315 -16.86 15.34 38.37
N ALA A 316 -16.81 14.88 39.61
CA ALA A 316 -15.56 14.43 40.22
C ALA A 316 -15.17 13.04 39.70
N THR A 317 -13.89 12.75 39.61
CA THR A 317 -13.39 11.39 39.32
C THR A 317 -12.55 10.87 40.48
N HIS A 318 -12.67 9.57 40.72
CA HIS A 318 -11.97 8.88 41.79
C HIS A 318 -11.45 7.52 41.32
N VAL A 319 -10.29 7.11 41.82
CA VAL A 319 -9.77 5.74 41.64
C VAL A 319 -9.49 5.12 42.99
N GLU A 320 -10.19 4.02 43.27
CA GLU A 320 -10.07 3.30 44.53
C GLU A 320 -8.87 2.33 44.52
N THR A 321 -8.64 1.63 43.41
CA THR A 321 -7.62 0.56 43.31
C THR A 321 -6.64 0.77 42.17
N GLY A 322 -7.09 0.71 40.93
CA GLY A 322 -6.22 0.77 39.77
C GLY A 322 -6.95 1.19 38.51
N CYS A 323 -6.35 2.12 37.77
CA CYS A 323 -6.86 2.63 36.50
C CYS A 323 -5.67 2.90 35.58
N ALA A 324 -5.52 2.10 34.52
CA ALA A 324 -4.36 2.15 33.63
C ALA A 324 -4.74 2.47 32.19
N SER A 325 -3.75 2.89 31.40
CA SER A 325 -3.90 3.12 29.96
C SER A 325 -5.07 4.08 29.66
N ALA A 326 -5.97 3.70 28.75
CA ALA A 326 -7.16 4.45 28.39
C ALA A 326 -8.10 4.78 29.58
N CYS A 327 -8.08 4.03 30.69
CA CYS A 327 -8.84 4.40 31.89
C CYS A 327 -8.39 5.77 32.43
N THR A 328 -7.09 6.07 32.36
CA THR A 328 -6.55 7.37 32.82
C THR A 328 -7.05 8.53 31.97
N ILE A 329 -7.32 8.31 30.68
CA ILE A 329 -7.93 9.29 29.78
C ILE A 329 -9.33 9.64 30.28
N ALA A 330 -10.17 8.64 30.59
CA ALA A 330 -11.50 8.85 31.17
C ALA A 330 -11.41 9.61 32.51
N PHE A 331 -10.47 9.22 33.37
CA PHE A 331 -10.23 9.85 34.69
C PHE A 331 -9.95 11.34 34.59
N LEU A 332 -9.19 11.78 33.58
CA LEU A 332 -8.85 13.18 33.37
C LEU A 332 -10.05 14.08 33.04
N GLY A 333 -11.23 13.52 32.77
CA GLY A 333 -12.45 14.30 32.51
C GLY A 333 -13.02 14.97 33.76
N GLY A 334 -12.62 14.51 34.95
CA GLY A 334 -13.12 15.02 36.22
C GLY A 334 -12.60 16.42 36.55
N THR A 335 -13.44 17.23 37.21
CA THR A 335 -13.06 18.57 37.69
C THR A 335 -12.37 18.53 39.06
N ASP A 336 -12.69 17.53 39.88
CA ASP A 336 -11.96 17.16 41.10
C ASP A 336 -11.52 15.71 40.96
N ARG A 337 -10.20 15.47 40.92
CA ARG A 337 -9.56 14.21 40.54
C ARG A 337 -8.77 13.69 41.72
N THR A 338 -9.18 12.54 42.25
CA THR A 338 -8.60 11.97 43.47
C THR A 338 -8.29 10.50 43.32
N ILE A 339 -7.38 9.99 44.16
CA ILE A 339 -7.06 8.57 44.27
C ILE A 339 -7.06 8.17 45.74
N SER A 340 -7.38 6.91 46.04
CA SER A 340 -7.20 6.37 47.40
C SER A 340 -5.71 6.25 47.74
N PRO A 341 -5.34 6.06 49.04
CA PRO A 341 -3.95 5.84 49.44
C PRO A 341 -3.27 4.62 48.79
N THR A 342 -4.06 3.61 48.40
CA THR A 342 -3.59 2.39 47.71
C THR A 342 -3.86 2.41 46.21
N GLY A 343 -4.53 3.45 45.72
CA GLY A 343 -4.92 3.65 44.34
C GLY A 343 -3.74 3.90 43.43
N ARG A 344 -3.79 3.36 42.21
CA ARG A 344 -2.72 3.51 41.19
C ARG A 344 -3.27 4.00 39.86
N LEU A 345 -2.52 4.90 39.24
CA LEU A 345 -2.73 5.32 37.85
C LEU A 345 -1.55 4.85 37.00
N GLY A 346 -1.82 4.19 35.88
CA GLY A 346 -0.80 3.64 34.97
C GLY A 346 -0.85 4.31 33.61
N PHE A 347 0.30 4.77 33.10
CA PHE A 347 0.40 5.52 31.85
C PHE A 347 1.40 4.89 30.89
N HIS A 348 1.09 4.98 29.60
CA HIS A 348 2.00 4.68 28.50
C HIS A 348 1.50 5.34 27.20
N GLN A 349 2.31 5.30 26.15
CA GLN A 349 1.89 5.77 24.83
C GLN A 349 0.84 4.84 24.21
N GLY A 350 0.02 5.36 23.30
CA GLY A 350 -0.91 4.53 22.53
C GLY A 350 -0.15 3.55 21.61
N GLY A 351 -0.74 2.38 21.41
CA GLY A 351 -0.29 1.37 20.47
C GLY A 351 -1.44 0.85 19.63
N PHE A 352 -1.12 0.19 18.52
CA PHE A 352 -2.06 -0.57 17.72
C PHE A 352 -1.32 -1.80 17.16
N PRO A 353 -1.85 -3.03 17.31
CA PRO A 353 -1.23 -4.23 16.77
C PRO A 353 -0.80 -4.06 15.31
N GLY A 354 0.46 -4.39 15.02
CA GLY A 354 1.02 -4.28 13.66
C GLY A 354 1.49 -2.88 13.24
N MET A 355 1.27 -1.85 14.06
CA MET A 355 1.79 -0.49 13.79
C MET A 355 3.14 -0.27 14.45
N SER A 356 4.05 0.41 13.74
CA SER A 356 5.34 0.83 14.29
C SER A 356 5.22 2.12 15.11
N ALA A 357 6.28 2.46 15.86
CA ALA A 357 6.37 3.75 16.55
C ALA A 357 6.24 4.94 15.57
N ASN A 358 6.72 4.80 14.33
CA ASN A 358 6.60 5.83 13.31
C ASN A 358 5.16 5.97 12.80
N ASP A 359 4.43 4.86 12.64
CA ASP A 359 3.02 4.88 12.26
C ASP A 359 2.17 5.56 13.36
N MET A 360 2.49 5.30 14.63
CA MET A 360 1.79 5.86 15.79
C MET A 360 2.18 7.30 16.13
N PHE A 361 3.18 7.89 15.46
CA PHE A 361 3.77 9.18 15.84
C PHE A 361 2.74 10.31 15.93
N GLU A 362 1.92 10.49 14.90
CA GLU A 362 0.90 11.54 14.85
C GLU A 362 -0.19 11.32 15.91
N SER A 363 -0.64 10.07 16.08
CA SER A 363 -1.62 9.68 17.10
C SER A 363 -1.13 9.99 18.52
N ASN A 364 0.11 9.60 18.83
CA ASN A 364 0.72 9.87 20.14
C ASN A 364 1.02 11.35 20.36
N ARG A 365 1.34 12.11 19.29
CA ARG A 365 1.46 13.56 19.36
C ARG A 365 0.12 14.21 19.73
N ASP A 366 -0.98 13.73 19.17
CA ASP A 366 -2.32 14.24 19.49
C ASP A 366 -2.77 13.81 20.88
N MET A 367 -2.43 12.60 21.34
CA MET A 367 -2.63 12.18 22.73
C MET A 367 -1.88 13.10 23.70
N ARG A 368 -0.63 13.47 23.41
CA ARG A 368 0.14 14.42 24.23
C ARG A 368 -0.56 15.78 24.31
N ARG A 369 -1.06 16.29 23.18
CA ARG A 369 -1.81 17.56 23.13
C ARG A 369 -3.08 17.47 23.97
N PHE A 370 -3.79 16.35 23.89
CA PHE A 370 -4.97 16.08 24.72
C PHE A 370 -4.65 16.09 26.22
N LEU A 371 -3.57 15.42 26.64
CA LEU A 371 -3.16 15.39 28.06
C LEU A 371 -2.91 16.81 28.58
N ILE A 372 -2.19 17.62 27.81
CA ILE A 372 -1.91 19.03 28.14
C ILE A 372 -3.21 19.84 28.19
N ALA A 373 -4.12 19.66 27.21
CA ALA A 373 -5.42 20.31 27.20
C ALA A 373 -6.31 19.90 28.39
N SER A 374 -6.09 18.70 28.94
CA SER A 374 -6.74 18.19 30.16
C SER A 374 -6.06 18.69 31.46
N GLY A 375 -5.14 19.65 31.36
CA GLY A 375 -4.48 20.32 32.48
C GLY A 375 -3.24 19.60 33.04
N VAL A 376 -2.83 18.47 32.43
CA VAL A 376 -1.59 17.76 32.78
C VAL A 376 -0.38 18.59 32.35
N THR A 377 0.69 18.58 33.12
CA THR A 377 1.89 19.35 32.76
C THR A 377 2.57 18.80 31.49
N PRO A 378 3.19 19.64 30.65
CA PRO A 378 3.88 19.17 29.45
C PRO A 378 4.96 18.12 29.71
N ALA A 379 5.67 18.22 30.84
CA ALA A 379 6.71 17.26 31.23
C ALA A 379 6.11 15.90 31.59
N PHE A 380 5.01 15.88 32.35
CA PHE A 380 4.31 14.63 32.67
C PHE A 380 3.73 14.00 31.40
N ALA A 381 3.06 14.80 30.57
CA ALA A 381 2.51 14.34 29.29
C ALA A 381 3.59 13.78 28.36
N GLN A 382 4.79 14.38 28.32
CA GLN A 382 5.91 13.83 27.56
C GLN A 382 6.34 12.46 28.09
N ARG A 383 6.48 12.32 29.42
CA ARG A 383 6.84 11.03 30.03
C ARG A 383 5.83 9.92 29.75
N VAL A 384 4.54 10.26 29.63
CA VAL A 384 3.52 9.30 29.17
C VAL A 384 3.84 8.79 27.76
N ILE A 385 4.19 9.69 26.83
CA ILE A 385 4.53 9.32 25.44
C ILE A 385 5.88 8.58 25.35
N ASP A 386 6.82 8.91 26.22
CA ASP A 386 8.14 8.25 26.25
C ASP A 386 8.07 6.82 26.81
N THR A 387 6.97 6.47 27.48
CA THR A 387 6.77 5.13 28.03
C THR A 387 6.26 4.19 26.92
N PRO A 388 6.97 3.09 26.61
CA PRO A 388 6.56 2.10 25.61
C PRO A 388 5.14 1.56 25.83
N HIS A 389 4.43 1.22 24.75
CA HIS A 389 3.03 0.78 24.82
C HIS A 389 2.84 -0.59 25.48
N ASP A 390 3.91 -1.37 25.59
CA ASP A 390 4.03 -2.67 26.25
C ASP A 390 4.56 -2.56 27.70
N GLU A 391 4.78 -1.35 28.19
CA GLU A 391 5.14 -1.04 29.57
C GLU A 391 4.06 -0.20 30.26
N ILE A 392 4.11 -0.10 31.60
CA ILE A 392 3.22 0.77 32.37
C ILE A 392 4.04 1.57 33.38
N TRP A 393 4.14 2.89 33.17
CA TRP A 393 4.65 3.79 34.19
C TRP A 393 3.57 4.08 35.23
N THR A 394 3.86 3.77 36.49
CA THR A 394 2.97 4.04 37.63
C THR A 394 3.59 5.13 38.52
N PRO A 395 3.18 6.40 38.37
CA PRO A 395 3.70 7.50 39.18
C PRO A 395 3.21 7.44 40.63
N THR A 396 4.01 7.99 41.52
CA THR A 396 3.64 8.21 42.93
C THR A 396 2.53 9.26 43.07
N PRO A 397 1.76 9.27 44.17
CA PRO A 397 0.76 10.31 44.43
C PRO A 397 1.33 11.74 44.36
N GLN A 398 2.58 11.93 44.78
CA GLN A 398 3.28 13.21 44.70
C GLN A 398 3.58 13.61 43.25
N GLU A 399 4.04 12.67 42.42
CA GLU A 399 4.25 12.90 40.98
C GLU A 399 2.94 13.19 40.26
N LEU A 400 1.84 12.50 40.63
CA LEU A 400 0.51 12.77 40.09
C LEU A 400 0.03 14.17 40.43
N LEU A 401 0.27 14.64 41.65
CA LEU A 401 -0.10 16.00 42.06
C LEU A 401 0.77 17.05 41.36
N ALA A 402 2.09 16.84 41.29
CA ALA A 402 3.03 17.72 40.61
C ALA A 402 2.75 17.79 39.09
N GLY A 403 2.37 16.66 38.50
CA GLY A 403 1.95 16.52 37.10
C GLY A 403 0.55 17.08 36.82
N ARG A 404 -0.18 17.54 37.85
CA ARG A 404 -1.57 17.98 37.76
C ARG A 404 -2.48 16.93 37.13
N VAL A 405 -2.25 15.66 37.43
CA VAL A 405 -3.13 14.54 37.08
C VAL A 405 -4.24 14.41 38.13
N ILE A 406 -3.88 14.52 39.40
CA ILE A 406 -4.83 14.65 40.51
C ILE A 406 -4.89 16.10 40.98
N THR A 407 -6.03 16.53 41.52
CA THR A 407 -6.22 17.89 42.05
C THR A 407 -5.83 18.00 43.53
N ARG A 408 -5.92 16.89 44.26
CA ARG A 408 -5.56 16.80 45.68
C ARG A 408 -5.35 15.35 46.09
N LEU A 409 -4.62 15.17 47.19
CA LEU A 409 -4.55 13.90 47.90
C LEU A 409 -5.84 13.69 48.71
N ASN A 410 -6.34 12.46 48.72
CA ASN A 410 -7.36 12.08 49.69
C ASN A 410 -6.62 11.82 51.02
N ARG A 411 -6.94 12.59 52.06
CA ARG A 411 -6.34 12.46 53.39
C ARG A 411 -7.07 11.40 54.20
#